data_AF-A0A382E3N9-F1
#
_entry.id   AF-A0A382E3N9-F1
#
_cell.length_a   1.000
_cell.length_b   1.000
_cell.length_c   1.000
_cell.angle_alpha   90.00
_cell.angle_beta   90.00
_cell.angle_gamma   90.00
#
_symmetry.space_group_name_H-M   'P 1'
#
loop_
_entity.id
_entity.type
_entity.pdbx_description
1 polymer ?
#
loop_
_entity_poly.entity_id
_entity_poly.type
_entity_poly.pdbx_seq_one_letter_code
_entity_poly.pdbx_strand_id
1 'polypeptide(L)' 'MEFVKEFAIFLYKNDIIKFGNFTLASGKNSSYYIDLRLVASYPHQFRKMIKNLQNLIV' A
#
# COMPACT_ATOMS: atom_id res chain seq x y z
N MET A 1 -9.82 11.95 4.66
CA MET A 1 -9.12 11.20 5.72
C MET A 1 -9.62 9.77 5.88
N GLU A 2 -10.93 9.51 5.73
CA GLU A 2 -11.52 8.16 5.88
C GLU A 2 -10.94 7.12 4.89
N PHE A 3 -10.81 7.49 3.61
CA PHE A 3 -10.21 6.60 2.60
C PHE A 3 -8.81 6.09 2.98
N VAL A 4 -7.91 6.97 3.44
CA VAL A 4 -6.53 6.59 3.80
C VAL A 4 -6.52 5.57 4.94
N LYS A 5 -7.37 5.77 5.95
CA LYS A 5 -7.49 4.84 7.08
C LYS A 5 -8.01 3.48 6.63
N GLU A 6 -9.10 3.45 5.86
CA GLU A 6 -9.68 2.20 5.34
C GLU A 6 -8.70 1.47 4.43
N PHE A 7 -8.01 2.21 3.54
CA PHE A 7 -7.06 1.65 2.61
C PHE A 7 -5.84 1.09 3.34
N ALA A 8 -5.30 1.79 4.35
CA ALA A 8 -4.19 1.28 5.16
C ALA A 8 -4.57 -0.03 5.90
N ILE A 9 -5.79 -0.11 6.45
CA ILE A 9 -6.31 -1.34 7.08
C ILE A 9 -6.41 -2.47 6.04
N PHE A 10 -6.91 -2.17 4.84
CA PHE A 10 -6.95 -3.13 3.74
C PHE A 10 -5.55 -3.64 3.38
N LEU A 11 -4.57 -2.76 3.25
CA LEU A 11 -3.19 -3.14 2.90
C LEU A 11 -2.57 -4.04 3.97
N TYR A 12 -2.78 -3.73 5.25
CA TYR A 12 -2.29 -4.54 6.36
C TYR A 12 -2.95 -5.93 6.42
N LYS A 13 -4.28 -6.01 6.28
CA LYS A 13 -5.03 -7.27 6.35
C LYS A 13 -4.70 -8.25 5.21
N ASN A 14 -4.18 -7.76 4.09
CA ASN A 14 -3.89 -8.57 2.91
C ASN A 14 -2.39 -8.76 2.67
N ASP A 15 -1.56 -8.55 3.71
CA ASP A 15 -0.10 -8.73 3.62
C ASP A 15 0.58 -7.86 2.55
N ILE A 16 -0.08 -6.77 2.13
CA ILE A 16 0.44 -5.80 1.16
C ILE A 16 1.38 -4.82 1.85
N ILE A 17 1.07 -4.45 3.10
CA ILE A 17 2.00 -3.80 4.02
C ILE A 17 2.29 -4.77 5.15
N LYS A 18 3.57 -5.01 5.41
CA LYS A 18 4.06 -5.87 6.50
C LYS A 18 4.95 -5.06 7.44
N PHE A 19 4.83 -5.30 8.74
CA PHE A 19 5.70 -4.71 9.76
C PHE A 19 6.65 -5.78 10.30
N GLY A 20 7.92 -5.43 10.47
CA GLY A 20 8.99 -6.36 10.85
C GLY A 20 10.36 -5.82 10.50
N ASN A 21 11.39 -6.67 10.56
CA ASN A 21 12.75 -6.29 10.21
C ASN A 21 13.05 -6.69 8.76
N PHE A 22 13.16 -5.70 7.88
CA PHE A 22 13.49 -5.89 6.47
C PHE A 22 14.82 -5.21 6.15
N THR A 23 15.62 -5.81 5.27
CA THR A 23 16.85 -5.20 4.76
C THR A 23 16.58 -4.60 3.39
N LEU A 24 16.81 -3.29 3.25
CA LEU A 24 16.69 -2.57 1.98
C LEU A 24 17.84 -2.91 1.04
N ALA A 25 17.68 -2.62 -0.25
CA ALA A 25 18.74 -2.79 -1.24
C ALA A 25 20.02 -1.99 -0.91
N SER A 26 19.89 -0.93 -0.10
CA SER A 26 21.03 -0.14 0.42
C SER A 26 21.75 -0.78 1.60
N GLY A 27 21.32 -1.96 2.06
CA GLY A 27 21.83 -2.63 3.27
C GLY A 27 21.28 -2.08 4.59
N LYS A 28 20.46 -1.02 4.56
CA LYS A 28 19.83 -0.43 5.74
C LYS A 28 18.62 -1.26 6.19
N ASN A 29 18.29 -1.18 7.48
CA ASN A 29 17.07 -1.78 8.02
C ASN A 29 15.85 -0.89 7.81
N SER A 30 14.71 -1.51 7.53
CA SER A 30 13.38 -0.92 7.47
C SER A 30 12.45 -1.67 8.41
N SER A 31 11.58 -0.94 9.13
CA SER A 31 10.57 -1.51 10.03
C SER A 31 9.33 -2.01 9.29
N TYR A 32 9.27 -1.81 7.97
CA TYR A 32 8.15 -2.22 7.14
C TYR A 32 8.56 -2.54 5.71
N TYR A 33 7.71 -3.33 5.05
CA TYR A 33 7.78 -3.67 3.64
C TYR A 33 6.42 -3.44 2.98
N ILE A 34 6.41 -2.92 1.76
CA ILE A 34 5.19 -2.64 1.00
C ILE A 34 5.34 -3.20 -0.41
N ASP A 35 4.37 -4.00 -0.85
CA ASP A 35 4.28 -4.49 -2.23
C ASP A 35 2.93 -4.15 -2.87
N LEU A 36 2.81 -2.92 -3.38
CA LEU A 36 1.56 -2.43 -3.99
C LEU A 36 1.15 -3.18 -5.27
N ARG A 37 2.01 -4.02 -5.86
CA ARG A 37 1.66 -4.83 -7.04
C ARG A 37 0.50 -5.77 -6.75
N LEU A 38 0.40 -6.22 -5.50
CA LEU A 38 -0.66 -7.09 -5.01
C LEU A 38 -2.05 -6.42 -5.00
N VAL A 39 -2.12 -5.09 -4.98
CA VAL A 39 -3.41 -4.35 -5.00
C VAL A 39 -4.17 -4.62 -6.30
N ALA A 40 -3.48 -4.87 -7.41
CA ALA A 40 -4.11 -5.14 -8.71
C ALA A 40 -4.99 -6.41 -8.70
N SER A 41 -4.70 -7.36 -7.80
CA SER A 41 -5.53 -8.55 -7.58
C SER A 41 -6.87 -8.24 -6.86
N TYR A 42 -7.09 -7.00 -6.42
CA TYR A 42 -8.32 -6.52 -5.78
C TYR A 42 -8.95 -5.39 -6.61
N PRO A 43 -9.68 -5.69 -7.71
CA PRO A 43 -10.09 -4.70 -8.70
C PRO A 43 -10.84 -3.48 -8.14
N HIS A 44 -11.67 -3.67 -7.12
CA HIS A 44 -12.40 -2.56 -6.47
C HIS A 44 -11.47 -1.64 -5.68
N GLN A 45 -10.50 -2.20 -4.95
CA GLN A 45 -9.53 -1.41 -4.18
C GLN A 45 -8.54 -0.72 -5.10
N PHE A 46 -8.09 -1.42 -6.14
CA PHE A 46 -7.26 -0.84 -7.19
C PHE A 46 -7.95 0.37 -7.85
N ARG A 47 -9.21 0.23 -8.28
CA ARG A 47 -9.97 1.34 -8.87
C ARG A 47 -10.14 2.52 -7.90
N LYS A 48 -10.44 2.26 -6.62
CA LYS A 48 -10.52 3.30 -5.58
C LYS A 48 -9.18 4.03 -5.43
N MET A 49 -8.07 3.30 -5.37
CA MET A 49 -6.72 3.85 -5.28
C MET A 49 -6.43 4.77 -6.48
N ILE A 50 -6.63 4.30 -7.70
CA ILE A 50 -6.38 5.09 -8.92
C ILE A 50 -7.25 6.35 -8.96
N LYS A 51 -8.55 6.27 -8.65
CA LYS A 51 -9.44 7.44 -8.64
C LYS A 51 -8.98 8.52 -7.65
N ASN A 52 -8.50 8.12 -6.47
CA ASN A 52 -7.98 9.09 -5.49
C ASN A 52 -6.66 9.72 -5.95
N LEU A 53 -5.78 8.93 -6.58
CA LEU A 53 -4.50 9.43 -7.12
C LEU A 53 -4.67 10.33 -8.34
N GLN A 54 -5.67 10.06 -9.19
CA GLN A 54 -5.98 10.88 -10.36
C GLN A 54 -6.21 12.35 -9.99
N ASN A 55 -6.83 12.62 -8.83
CA ASN A 55 -7.07 13.98 -8.35
C ASN A 55 -5.78 14.76 -8.02
N LEU A 56 -4.63 14.09 -7.96
CA LEU A 56 -3.33 14.70 -7.68
C LEU A 56 -2.55 15.03 -8.96
N ILE A 57 -3.03 14.57 -10.12
CA ILE A 57 -2.43 14.85 -11.41
C ILE A 57 -3.16 16.06 -11.99
N VAL A 58 -2.44 17.17 -12.11
CA VAL A 58 -2.88 18.41 -12.78
C VAL A 58 -2.91 18.22 -14.29
#